data_AF-U5MTH7-F1
#
_entry.id   AF-U5MTH7-F1
#
_cell.length_a   1.000
_cell.length_b   1.000
_cell.length_c   1.000
_cell.angle_alpha   90.00
_cell.angle_beta   90.00
_cell.angle_gamma   90.00
#
_symmetry.space_group_name_H-M   'P 1'
#
loop_
_entity.id
_entity.type
_entity.pdbx_description
1 polymer ?
#
loop_
_entity_poly.entity_id
_entity_poly.type
_entity_poly.pdbx_seq_one_letter_code
_entity_poly.pdbx_strand_id
1 'polypeptide(L)'
;MSSVSLLAKQLNKAAENLSVENRKIFDDIIIYIRTSNLKERDAEEFLQQILDSFLNAQQQGVSIESMIGTTDIRHYCEEIVNTYKSSYNFLSRSSQYIMYTGIFIVILSFTKYILQKLTPILFKTHELNNFTFYLDFNLQLIIQCLIVIPFSVIILASLKKTCFKGTSKFSKVKEYFTYWMICVLLICTWIAIFKFVDETVIFSLNIFIVLSIGSVIYFIGNYFTEK
;
A
#
# COMPACT_ATOMS: atom_id res chain seq x y z
N MET A 1 -11.95 -7.91 -12.88
CA MET A 1 -11.88 -8.30 -11.45
C MET A 1 -10.73 -9.28 -11.33
N SER A 2 -9.63 -8.91 -10.67
CA SER A 2 -8.46 -9.80 -10.54
C SER A 2 -8.79 -10.97 -9.61
N SER A 3 -8.17 -12.13 -9.83
CA SER A 3 -8.33 -13.32 -8.95
C SER A 3 -8.03 -12.99 -7.48
N VAL A 4 -7.05 -12.11 -7.25
CA VAL A 4 -6.63 -11.65 -5.91
C VAL A 4 -7.74 -10.89 -5.18
N SER A 5 -8.49 -10.02 -5.87
CA SER A 5 -9.61 -9.30 -5.26
C SER A 5 -10.73 -10.23 -4.79
N LEU A 6 -10.90 -11.37 -5.46
CA LEU A 6 -11.85 -12.40 -5.08
C LEU A 6 -11.36 -13.17 -3.84
N LEU A 7 -10.07 -13.50 -3.77
CA LEU A 7 -9.45 -14.08 -2.57
C LEU A 7 -9.63 -13.17 -1.35
N ALA A 8 -9.34 -11.88 -1.47
CA ALA A 8 -9.49 -10.93 -0.38
C ALA A 8 -10.95 -10.81 0.10
N LYS A 9 -11.92 -10.83 -0.83
CA LYS A 9 -13.34 -10.79 -0.49
C LYS A 9 -13.80 -12.06 0.24
N GLN A 10 -13.36 -13.22 -0.23
CA GLN A 10 -13.63 -14.50 0.43
C GLN A 10 -13.02 -14.52 1.84
N LEU A 11 -11.79 -14.01 1.98
CA LEU A 11 -11.06 -13.98 3.25
C LEU A 11 -11.82 -13.19 4.30
N ASN A 12 -12.25 -11.98 3.93
CA ASN A 12 -13.01 -11.11 4.83
C ASN A 12 -14.31 -11.77 5.28
N LYS A 13 -15.04 -12.41 4.36
CA LYS A 13 -16.29 -13.11 4.67
C LYS A 13 -16.06 -14.32 5.57
N ALA A 14 -15.02 -15.11 5.33
CA ALA A 14 -14.70 -16.28 6.14
C ALA A 14 -14.20 -15.89 7.54
N ALA A 15 -13.41 -14.82 7.64
CA ALA A 15 -12.84 -14.31 8.89
C ALA A 15 -13.90 -13.82 9.89
N GLU A 16 -15.12 -13.50 9.44
CA GLU A 16 -16.26 -13.18 10.30
C GLU A 16 -16.68 -14.35 11.22
N ASN A 17 -16.34 -15.59 10.85
CA ASN A 17 -16.71 -16.79 11.63
C ASN A 17 -15.69 -17.12 12.75
N LEU A 18 -14.60 -16.36 12.86
CA LEU A 18 -13.62 -16.53 13.92
C LEU A 18 -14.16 -16.00 15.26
N SER A 19 -13.80 -16.69 16.35
CA SER A 19 -13.98 -16.18 17.71
C SER A 19 -13.20 -14.87 17.91
N VAL A 20 -13.63 -14.05 18.88
CA VAL A 20 -12.97 -12.76 19.17
C VAL A 20 -11.49 -12.92 19.52
N GLU A 21 -11.12 -14.04 20.15
CA GLU A 21 -9.73 -14.35 20.51
C GLU A 21 -8.91 -14.71 19.27
N ASN A 22 -9.38 -15.68 18.48
CA ASN A 22 -8.71 -16.11 17.24
C ASN A 22 -8.62 -14.97 16.23
N ARG A 23 -9.65 -14.12 16.16
CA ARG A 23 -9.71 -12.98 15.25
C ARG A 23 -8.61 -11.96 15.54
N LYS A 24 -8.29 -11.68 16.81
CA LYS A 24 -7.21 -10.74 17.16
C LYS A 24 -5.86 -11.24 16.67
N ILE A 25 -5.59 -12.54 16.85
CA ILE A 25 -4.35 -13.16 16.36
C ILE A 25 -4.31 -13.10 14.83
N PHE A 26 -5.42 -13.46 14.19
CA PHE A 26 -5.52 -13.49 12.74
C PHE A 26 -5.37 -12.10 12.10
N ASP A 27 -5.94 -11.05 12.72
CA ASP A 27 -5.79 -9.67 12.27
C ASP A 27 -4.31 -9.22 12.32
N ASP A 28 -3.56 -9.60 13.37
CA ASP A 28 -2.12 -9.35 13.45
C ASP A 28 -1.34 -10.08 12.34
N ILE A 29 -1.72 -11.33 12.03
CA ILE A 29 -1.15 -12.10 10.90
C ILE A 29 -1.43 -11.39 9.58
N ILE A 30 -2.67 -10.93 9.33
CA ILE A 30 -3.03 -10.17 8.12
C ILE A 30 -2.11 -8.96 7.96
N ILE A 31 -1.97 -8.15 9.01
CA ILE A 31 -1.13 -6.95 8.96
C ILE A 31 0.33 -7.35 8.68
N TYR A 32 0.86 -8.34 9.39
CA TYR A 32 2.26 -8.77 9.22
C TYR A 32 2.55 -9.30 7.82
N ILE A 33 1.66 -10.12 7.26
CA ILE A 33 1.81 -10.72 5.93
C ILE A 33 1.65 -9.66 4.83
N ARG A 34 0.61 -8.82 4.89
CA ARG A 34 0.37 -7.77 3.87
C ARG A 34 1.39 -6.64 3.90
N THR A 35 1.96 -6.33 5.07
CA THR A 35 3.08 -5.38 5.18
C THR A 35 4.43 -6.02 4.89
N SER A 36 4.49 -7.35 4.78
CA SER A 36 5.69 -8.04 4.33
C SER A 36 5.82 -7.96 2.82
N ASN A 37 7.07 -7.94 2.36
CA ASN A 37 7.42 -7.81 0.95
C ASN A 37 7.22 -9.16 0.23
N LEU A 38 5.96 -9.62 0.18
CA LEU A 38 5.47 -10.80 -0.53
C LEU A 38 4.67 -10.37 -1.76
N LYS A 39 4.49 -11.28 -2.72
CA LYS A 39 3.54 -11.06 -3.81
C LYS A 39 2.13 -11.03 -3.24
N GLU A 40 1.32 -10.10 -3.74
CA GLU A 40 -0.06 -9.92 -3.27
C GLU A 40 -0.87 -11.23 -3.34
N ARG A 41 -0.77 -11.96 -4.44
CA ARG A 41 -1.44 -13.26 -4.61
C ARG A 41 -1.00 -14.28 -3.58
N ASP A 42 0.30 -14.51 -3.42
CA ASP A 42 0.83 -15.49 -2.47
C ASP A 42 0.48 -15.13 -1.03
N ALA A 43 0.48 -13.83 -0.70
CA ALA A 43 0.03 -13.33 0.59
C ALA A 43 -1.44 -13.67 0.84
N GLU A 44 -2.33 -13.38 -0.12
CA GLU A 44 -3.76 -13.70 0.04
C GLU A 44 -4.05 -15.21 0.03
N GLU A 45 -3.32 -16.01 -0.76
CA GLU A 45 -3.44 -17.47 -0.77
C GLU A 45 -2.98 -18.08 0.56
N PHE A 46 -1.85 -17.62 1.11
CA PHE A 46 -1.41 -18.01 2.45
C PHE A 46 -2.44 -17.63 3.52
N LEU A 47 -2.96 -16.39 3.47
CA LEU A 47 -3.96 -15.91 4.42
C LEU A 47 -5.24 -16.75 4.38
N GLN A 48 -5.67 -17.20 3.20
CA GLN A 48 -6.80 -18.14 3.07
C GLN A 48 -6.49 -19.48 3.74
N GLN A 49 -5.34 -20.08 3.43
CA GLN A 49 -4.95 -21.38 3.98
C GLN A 49 -4.84 -21.36 5.50
N ILE A 50 -4.26 -20.30 6.08
CA ILE A 50 -4.13 -20.18 7.53
C ILE A 50 -5.49 -19.88 8.18
N LEU A 51 -6.37 -19.14 7.52
CA LEU A 51 -7.75 -18.92 7.99
C LEU A 51 -8.55 -20.22 8.07
N ASP A 52 -8.48 -21.06 7.04
CA ASP A 52 -9.15 -22.37 7.03
C ASP A 52 -8.62 -23.25 8.18
N SER A 53 -7.31 -23.21 8.41
CA SER A 53 -6.68 -23.92 9.53
C SER A 53 -7.17 -23.41 10.89
N PHE A 54 -7.31 -22.08 11.05
CA PHE A 54 -7.86 -21.47 12.26
C PHE A 54 -9.31 -21.89 12.52
N LEU A 55 -10.15 -21.91 11.49
CA LEU A 55 -11.54 -22.35 11.60
C LEU A 55 -11.63 -23.83 12.00
N ASN A 56 -10.78 -24.69 11.43
CA ASN A 56 -10.71 -26.10 11.80
C ASN A 56 -10.24 -26.29 13.25
N ALA A 57 -9.20 -25.57 13.69
CA ALA A 57 -8.73 -25.61 15.08
C ALA A 57 -9.82 -25.15 16.05
N GLN A 58 -10.56 -24.09 15.70
CA GLN A 58 -11.70 -23.59 16.48
C GLN A 58 -12.82 -24.63 16.60
N GLN A 59 -13.14 -25.34 15.52
CA GLN A 59 -14.15 -26.42 15.55
C GLN A 59 -13.72 -27.60 16.43
N GLN A 60 -12.43 -27.90 16.47
CA GLN A 60 -11.85 -28.98 17.28
C GLN A 60 -11.56 -28.56 18.73
N GLY A 61 -11.72 -27.28 19.08
CA GLY A 61 -11.38 -26.76 20.40
C GLY A 61 -9.87 -26.71 20.67
N VAL A 62 -9.04 -26.68 19.63
CA VAL A 62 -7.58 -26.62 19.71
C VAL A 62 -7.14 -25.15 19.70
N SER A 63 -6.24 -24.77 20.62
CA SER A 63 -5.64 -23.43 20.65
C SER A 63 -4.78 -23.17 19.41
N ILE A 64 -4.72 -21.92 18.95
CA ILE A 64 -3.95 -21.53 17.76
C ILE A 64 -2.45 -21.83 17.93
N GLU A 65 -1.88 -21.64 19.11
CA GLU A 65 -0.48 -21.92 19.40
C GLU A 65 -0.17 -23.41 19.23
N SER A 66 -1.09 -24.28 19.67
CA SER A 66 -0.98 -25.74 19.46
C SER A 66 -1.16 -26.13 18.00
N MET A 67 -2.02 -25.43 17.26
CA MET A 67 -2.23 -25.67 15.82
C MET A 67 -0.98 -25.31 15.01
N ILE A 68 -0.36 -24.15 15.30
CA ILE A 68 0.86 -23.68 14.64
C ILE A 68 2.09 -24.46 15.14
N GLY A 69 2.04 -24.98 16.37
CA GLY A 69 3.15 -25.68 17.02
C GLY A 69 4.18 -24.75 17.66
N THR A 70 3.86 -23.46 17.81
CA THR A 70 4.70 -22.47 18.49
C THR A 70 3.87 -21.43 19.21
N THR A 71 4.41 -20.91 20.30
CA THR A 71 3.87 -19.74 21.00
C THR A 71 4.34 -18.43 20.37
N ASP A 72 5.41 -18.46 19.56
CA ASP A 72 5.92 -17.29 18.84
C ASP A 72 5.34 -17.22 17.42
N ILE A 73 4.11 -16.72 17.34
CA ILE A 73 3.38 -16.53 16.08
C ILE A 73 4.11 -15.56 15.16
N ARG A 74 4.84 -14.59 15.72
CA ARG A 74 5.61 -13.63 14.93
C ARG A 74 6.77 -14.31 14.20
N HIS A 75 7.53 -15.13 14.91
CA HIS A 75 8.63 -15.91 14.32
C HIS A 75 8.09 -16.85 13.24
N TYR A 76 6.98 -17.53 13.50
CA TYR A 76 6.30 -18.35 12.49
C TYR A 76 5.99 -17.54 11.21
N CYS A 77 5.36 -16.36 11.33
CA CYS A 77 5.08 -15.53 10.17
C CYS A 77 6.37 -15.06 9.46
N GLU A 78 7.46 -14.83 10.20
CA GLU A 78 8.75 -14.47 9.62
C GLU A 78 9.36 -15.60 8.78
N GLU A 79 9.34 -16.84 9.29
CA GLU A 79 9.81 -18.03 8.57
C GLU A 79 9.01 -18.26 7.29
N ILE A 80 7.68 -18.15 7.36
CA ILE A 80 6.81 -18.25 6.19
C ILE A 80 7.19 -17.19 5.15
N VAL A 81 7.30 -15.91 5.56
CA VAL A 81 7.68 -14.83 4.66
C VAL A 81 9.04 -15.08 4.01
N ASN A 82 10.01 -15.60 4.75
CA ASN A 82 11.33 -15.92 4.22
C ASN A 82 11.29 -17.09 3.23
N THR A 83 10.45 -18.09 3.50
CA THR A 83 10.23 -19.26 2.61
C THR A 83 9.61 -18.85 1.28
N TYR A 84 8.59 -17.98 1.28
CA TYR A 84 8.05 -17.45 0.03
C TYR A 84 9.08 -16.62 -0.73
N LYS A 85 9.83 -15.76 -0.03
CA LYS A 85 10.84 -14.91 -0.66
C LYS A 85 11.96 -15.70 -1.32
N SER A 86 12.40 -16.81 -0.73
CA SER A 86 13.48 -17.64 -1.30
C SER A 86 13.05 -18.34 -2.59
N SER A 87 11.74 -18.55 -2.78
CA SER A 87 11.15 -19.10 -4.00
C SER A 87 11.03 -18.07 -5.15
N TYR A 88 11.17 -16.78 -4.87
CA TYR A 88 10.93 -15.74 -5.86
C TYR A 88 12.08 -15.54 -6.83
N ASN A 89 11.81 -15.82 -8.11
CA ASN A 89 12.66 -15.39 -9.21
C ASN A 89 12.53 -13.87 -9.43
N PHE A 90 13.64 -13.23 -9.81
CA PHE A 90 13.72 -11.78 -10.08
C PHE A 90 12.62 -11.29 -11.03
N LEU A 91 12.36 -12.04 -12.11
CA LEU A 91 11.36 -11.71 -13.12
C LEU A 91 9.92 -11.74 -12.58
N SER A 92 9.63 -12.67 -11.68
CA SER A 92 8.30 -12.81 -11.09
C SER A 92 7.97 -11.68 -10.11
N ARG A 93 9.01 -11.02 -9.58
CA ARG A 93 8.88 -9.90 -8.65
C ARG A 93 8.83 -8.55 -9.36
N SER A 94 9.56 -8.39 -10.46
CA SER A 94 9.60 -7.16 -11.24
C SER A 94 8.24 -6.80 -11.84
N SER A 95 7.43 -7.80 -12.19
CA SER A 95 6.09 -7.61 -12.73
C SER A 95 5.17 -6.74 -11.85
N GLN A 96 5.17 -6.98 -10.54
CA GLN A 96 4.37 -6.18 -9.61
C GLN A 96 4.87 -4.74 -9.51
N TYR A 97 6.20 -4.54 -9.50
CA TYR A 97 6.77 -3.20 -9.50
C TYR A 97 6.43 -2.44 -10.79
N ILE A 98 6.39 -3.11 -11.94
CA ILE A 98 5.95 -2.53 -13.22
C ILE A 98 4.48 -2.10 -13.13
N MET A 99 3.60 -2.98 -12.62
CA MET A 99 2.19 -2.67 -12.43
C MET A 99 1.99 -1.45 -11.51
N TYR A 100 2.67 -1.42 -10.36
CA TYR A 100 2.60 -0.31 -9.41
C TYR A 100 3.17 0.99 -9.99
N THR A 101 4.22 0.91 -10.82
CA THR A 101 4.76 2.09 -11.50
C THR A 101 3.74 2.67 -12.49
N GLY A 102 3.05 1.83 -13.25
CA GLY A 102 2.01 2.26 -14.19
C GLY A 102 0.86 3.00 -13.49
N ILE A 103 0.32 2.43 -12.40
CA ILE A 103 -0.77 3.08 -11.66
C ILE A 103 -0.31 4.34 -10.94
N PHE A 104 0.93 4.38 -10.45
CA PHE A 104 1.54 5.56 -9.83
C PHE A 104 1.64 6.72 -10.82
N ILE A 105 2.09 6.46 -12.05
CA ILE A 105 2.14 7.45 -13.14
C ILE A 105 0.74 8.03 -13.41
N VAL A 106 -0.27 7.16 -13.53
CA VAL A 106 -1.65 7.58 -13.80
C VAL A 106 -2.20 8.47 -12.69
N ILE A 107 -2.13 8.01 -11.43
CA ILE A 107 -2.68 8.72 -10.27
C ILE A 107 -1.99 10.07 -10.07
N LEU A 108 -0.66 10.10 -10.12
CA LEU A 108 0.08 11.35 -9.94
C LEU A 108 -0.19 12.36 -11.05
N SER A 109 -0.18 11.90 -12.30
CA SER A 109 -0.41 12.78 -13.46
C SER A 109 -1.81 13.37 -13.43
N PHE A 110 -2.81 12.56 -13.09
CA PHE A 110 -4.19 13.00 -12.95
C PHE A 110 -4.37 13.99 -11.80
N THR A 111 -3.81 13.68 -10.63
CA THR A 111 -3.89 14.56 -9.45
C THR A 111 -3.22 15.90 -9.71
N LYS A 112 -2.05 15.90 -10.34
CA LYS A 112 -1.33 17.13 -10.69
C LYS A 112 -2.10 17.97 -11.70
N TYR A 113 -2.68 17.35 -12.74
CA TYR A 113 -3.48 18.06 -13.71
C TYR A 113 -4.67 18.77 -13.06
N ILE A 114 -5.38 18.08 -12.16
CA ILE A 114 -6.47 18.69 -11.39
C ILE A 114 -5.96 19.88 -10.59
N LEU A 115 -4.86 19.71 -9.84
CA LEU A 115 -4.27 20.81 -9.05
C LEU A 115 -3.89 22.00 -9.94
N GLN A 116 -3.21 21.77 -11.06
CA GLN A 116 -2.82 22.82 -12.00
C GLN A 116 -4.02 23.64 -12.51
N LYS A 117 -5.16 23.00 -12.74
CA LYS A 117 -6.38 23.68 -13.16
C LYS A 117 -7.14 24.35 -12.00
N LEU A 118 -7.07 23.79 -10.79
CA LEU A 118 -7.75 24.35 -9.61
C LEU A 118 -7.01 25.53 -8.98
N THR A 119 -5.67 25.56 -9.01
CA THR A 119 -4.86 26.64 -8.43
C THR A 119 -5.28 28.03 -8.92
N PRO A 120 -5.37 28.33 -10.23
CA PRO A 120 -5.77 29.66 -10.70
C PRO A 120 -7.20 30.04 -10.31
N ILE A 121 -8.11 29.06 -10.22
CA ILE A 121 -9.50 29.27 -9.79
C ILE A 121 -9.56 29.65 -8.30
N LEU A 122 -8.80 28.96 -7.45
CA LEU A 122 -8.78 29.17 -6.00
C LEU A 122 -8.09 30.47 -5.61
N PHE A 123 -7.01 30.84 -6.31
CA PHE A 123 -6.24 32.06 -6.04
C PHE A 123 -6.72 33.29 -6.84
N LYS A 124 -7.84 33.17 -7.57
CA LYS A 124 -8.45 34.24 -8.38
C LYS A 124 -7.43 35.00 -9.25
N THR A 125 -6.46 34.29 -9.80
CA THR A 125 -5.57 34.87 -10.81
C THR A 125 -6.34 34.89 -12.12
N HIS A 126 -6.48 36.07 -12.74
CA HIS A 126 -7.37 36.34 -13.88
C HIS A 126 -6.92 35.70 -15.22
N GLU A 127 -6.16 34.60 -15.20
CA GLU A 127 -5.77 33.86 -16.40
C GLU A 127 -6.70 32.65 -16.63
N LEU A 128 -8.00 32.93 -16.76
CA LEU A 128 -8.96 31.99 -17.33
C LEU A 128 -8.85 32.09 -18.85
N ASN A 129 -7.77 31.56 -19.43
CA ASN A 129 -7.75 31.40 -20.88
C ASN A 129 -7.08 30.10 -21.32
N ASN A 130 -7.87 29.33 -22.06
CA ASN A 130 -7.61 28.08 -22.76
C ASN A 130 -7.55 26.82 -21.90
N PHE A 131 -8.53 25.93 -22.13
CA PHE A 131 -8.47 24.52 -21.73
C PHE A 131 -7.33 23.82 -22.48
N THR A 132 -6.11 24.06 -22.05
CA THR A 132 -4.93 23.36 -22.53
C THR A 132 -4.89 21.98 -21.89
N PHE A 133 -4.84 20.93 -22.70
CA PHE A 133 -4.69 19.54 -22.26
C PHE A 133 -3.22 19.19 -21.95
N TYR A 134 -2.44 20.19 -21.55
CA TYR A 134 -1.02 20.04 -21.24
C TYR A 134 -0.84 19.91 -19.73
N LEU A 135 -0.04 18.92 -19.34
CA LEU A 135 0.46 18.70 -18.00
C LEU A 135 1.89 19.24 -17.95
N ASP A 136 2.11 20.22 -17.10
CA ASP A 136 3.44 20.77 -16.86
C ASP A 136 4.17 19.90 -15.84
N PHE A 137 5.43 19.56 -16.10
CA PHE A 137 6.30 18.84 -15.18
C PHE A 137 7.21 19.84 -14.48
N ASN A 138 7.10 19.91 -13.14
CA ASN A 138 7.76 20.91 -12.30
C ASN A 138 8.69 20.17 -11.34
N LEU A 139 9.77 20.82 -10.92
CA LEU A 139 10.72 20.28 -9.93
C LEU A 139 10.01 19.86 -8.63
N GLN A 140 8.96 20.57 -8.24
CA GLN A 140 8.12 20.23 -7.10
C GLN A 140 7.61 18.78 -7.11
N LEU A 141 7.17 18.25 -8.28
CA LEU A 141 6.65 16.88 -8.36
C LEU A 141 7.74 15.85 -8.08
N ILE A 142 8.96 16.09 -8.60
CA ILE A 142 10.09 15.18 -8.41
C ILE A 142 10.46 15.12 -6.91
N ILE A 143 10.55 16.28 -6.27
CA ILE A 143 10.86 16.38 -4.83
C ILE A 143 9.77 15.71 -3.98
N GLN A 144 8.49 15.89 -4.33
CA GLN A 144 7.38 15.24 -3.63
C GLN A 144 7.45 13.72 -3.73
N CYS A 145 7.73 13.17 -4.91
CA CYS A 145 7.92 11.73 -5.08
C CYS A 145 9.06 11.18 -4.21
N LEU A 146 10.19 11.90 -4.16
CA LEU A 146 11.36 11.51 -3.35
C LEU A 146 11.06 11.47 -1.84
N ILE A 147 10.10 12.26 -1.37
CA ILE A 147 9.69 12.29 0.05
C ILE A 147 8.58 11.26 0.34
N VAL A 148 7.57 11.15 -0.52
CA VAL A 148 6.42 10.26 -0.27
C VAL A 148 6.83 8.79 -0.21
N ILE A 149 7.78 8.37 -1.07
CA ILE A 149 8.26 6.98 -1.12
C ILE A 149 8.86 6.52 0.22
N PRO A 150 9.91 7.15 0.79
CA PRO A 150 10.48 6.71 2.06
C PRO A 150 9.47 6.81 3.22
N PHE A 151 8.60 7.80 3.22
CA PHE A 151 7.54 7.90 4.23
C PHE A 151 6.56 6.73 4.19
N SER A 152 6.14 6.28 3.00
CA SER A 152 5.27 5.11 2.88
C SER A 152 5.93 3.84 3.43
N VAL A 153 7.24 3.66 3.17
CA VAL A 153 8.03 2.55 3.74
C VAL A 153 8.12 2.64 5.26
N ILE A 154 8.34 3.83 5.82
CA ILE A 154 8.39 4.05 7.28
C ILE A 154 7.06 3.69 7.94
N ILE A 155 5.92 4.06 7.32
CA ILE A 155 4.59 3.74 7.84
C ILE A 155 4.37 2.22 7.86
N LEU A 156 4.66 1.53 6.75
CA LEU A 156 4.51 0.07 6.64
C LEU A 156 5.41 -0.67 7.64
N ALA A 157 6.67 -0.24 7.79
CA ALA A 157 7.60 -0.81 8.76
C ALA A 157 7.13 -0.59 10.21
N SER A 158 6.51 0.56 10.49
CA SER A 158 5.94 0.87 11.80
C SER A 158 4.75 -0.02 12.13
N LEU A 159 3.82 -0.21 11.17
CA LEU A 159 2.67 -1.15 11.30
C LEU A 159 3.14 -2.59 11.55
N LYS A 160 4.15 -3.05 10.82
CA LYS A 160 4.72 -4.39 11.04
C LYS A 160 5.29 -4.55 12.46
N LYS A 161 5.86 -3.48 13.04
CA LYS A 161 6.45 -3.49 14.38
C LYS A 161 5.39 -3.50 15.50
N THR A 162 4.15 -3.12 15.23
CA THR A 162 3.06 -3.11 16.22
C THR A 162 2.36 -4.46 16.34
N CYS A 163 2.46 -5.34 15.32
CA CYS A 163 1.90 -6.70 15.35
C CYS A 163 2.41 -7.53 16.55
N PHE A 164 1.53 -8.39 17.08
CA PHE A 164 1.83 -9.38 18.12
C PHE A 164 2.31 -8.81 19.47
N LYS A 165 2.14 -7.51 19.69
CA LYS A 165 2.36 -6.89 21.00
C LYS A 165 1.07 -6.96 21.80
N GLY A 166 1.11 -7.54 22.99
CA GLY A 166 0.02 -7.43 23.96
C GLY A 166 -0.28 -5.96 24.24
N THR A 167 -1.34 -5.43 23.64
CA THR A 167 -1.60 -3.99 23.62
C THR A 167 -2.34 -3.55 24.87
N SER A 168 -1.64 -2.83 25.77
CA SER A 168 -2.30 -2.05 26.82
C SER A 168 -3.01 -0.85 26.19
N LYS A 169 -4.06 -0.30 26.84
CA LYS A 169 -4.75 0.91 26.32
C LYS A 169 -3.78 2.07 26.03
N PHE A 170 -2.70 2.19 26.81
CA PHE A 170 -1.68 3.22 26.65
C PHE A 170 -0.84 3.03 25.38
N SER A 171 -0.53 1.79 24.96
CA SER A 171 0.24 1.55 23.74
C SER A 171 -0.55 1.91 22.48
N LYS A 172 -1.87 1.65 22.46
CA LYS A 172 -2.75 2.00 21.33
C LYS A 172 -2.85 3.52 21.11
N VAL A 173 -2.96 4.29 22.20
CA VAL A 173 -2.98 5.77 22.13
C VAL A 173 -1.64 6.30 21.61
N LYS A 174 -0.52 5.72 22.06
CA LYS A 174 0.81 6.09 21.58
C LYS A 174 1.01 5.77 20.11
N GLU A 175 0.53 4.62 19.64
CA GLU A 175 0.58 4.22 18.22
C GLU A 175 -0.23 5.18 17.35
N TYR A 176 -1.48 5.46 17.72
CA TYR A 176 -2.30 6.45 17.04
C TYR A 176 -1.63 7.83 16.96
N PHE A 177 -1.07 8.30 18.08
CA PHE A 177 -0.35 9.57 18.14
C PHE A 177 0.89 9.57 17.24
N THR A 178 1.60 8.44 17.15
CA THR A 178 2.76 8.29 16.28
C THR A 178 2.37 8.42 14.80
N TYR A 179 1.30 7.73 14.37
CA TYR A 179 0.80 7.85 13.00
C TYR A 179 0.29 9.26 12.69
N TRP A 180 -0.41 9.89 13.64
CA TRP A 180 -0.87 11.27 13.49
C TRP A 180 0.30 12.24 13.27
N MET A 181 1.37 12.14 14.07
CA MET A 181 2.57 12.95 13.92
C MET A 181 3.25 12.75 12.55
N ILE A 182 3.30 11.52 12.05
CA ILE A 182 3.85 11.23 10.71
C ILE A 182 3.03 11.93 9.63
N CYS A 183 1.69 11.87 9.70
CA CYS A 183 0.80 12.54 8.75
C CYS A 183 0.96 14.07 8.80
N VAL A 184 1.06 14.67 9.99
CA VAL A 184 1.31 16.10 10.15
C VAL A 184 2.64 16.50 9.51
N LEU A 185 3.70 15.72 9.74
CA LEU A 185 5.01 15.97 9.14
C LEU A 185 4.97 15.93 7.60
N LEU A 186 4.23 14.97 7.02
CA LEU A 186 4.02 14.88 5.58
C LEU A 186 3.29 16.11 5.01
N ILE A 187 2.24 16.58 5.69
CA ILE A 187 1.48 17.76 5.24
C ILE A 187 2.35 19.02 5.35
N CYS A 188 3.09 19.18 6.46
CA CYS A 188 4.00 20.31 6.66
C CYS A 188 5.09 20.36 5.58
N THR A 189 5.70 19.22 5.25
CA THR A 189 6.71 19.15 4.18
C THR A 189 6.09 19.45 2.81
N TRP A 190 4.88 18.98 2.54
CA TRP A 190 4.16 19.28 1.30
C TRP A 190 3.90 20.79 1.12
N ILE A 191 3.40 21.45 2.17
CA ILE A 191 3.17 22.91 2.19
C ILE A 191 4.50 23.67 2.05
N ALA A 192 5.55 23.23 2.74
CA ALA A 192 6.87 23.86 2.65
C ALA A 192 7.42 23.82 1.22
N ILE A 193 7.31 22.68 0.53
CA ILE A 193 7.75 22.56 -0.87
C ILE A 193 6.94 23.50 -1.77
N PHE A 194 5.61 23.57 -1.59
CA PHE A 194 4.76 24.47 -2.38
C PHE A 194 5.15 25.95 -2.19
N LYS A 195 5.63 26.34 -1.00
CA LYS A 195 6.03 27.72 -0.71
C LYS A 195 7.46 28.06 -1.13
N PHE A 196 8.41 27.11 -1.03
CA PHE A 196 9.85 27.37 -1.22
C PHE A 196 10.38 26.98 -2.59
N VAL A 197 9.70 26.09 -3.31
CA VAL A 197 10.14 25.64 -4.64
C VAL A 197 9.31 26.34 -5.69
N ASP A 198 9.95 27.23 -6.45
CA ASP A 198 9.29 27.92 -7.55
C ASP A 198 8.77 26.92 -8.59
N GLU A 199 7.59 27.23 -9.15
CA GLU A 199 6.93 26.44 -10.19
C GLU A 199 7.62 26.61 -11.56
N THR A 200 8.92 26.36 -11.61
CA THR A 200 9.65 26.29 -12.87
C THR A 200 9.17 25.07 -13.66
N VAL A 201 8.52 25.34 -14.78
CA VAL A 201 8.09 24.31 -15.73
C VAL A 201 9.31 23.83 -16.50
N ILE A 202 9.63 22.54 -16.37
CA ILE A 202 10.74 21.91 -17.08
C ILE A 202 10.31 21.55 -18.51
N PHE A 203 9.15 20.90 -18.63
CA PHE A 203 8.55 20.51 -19.90
C PHE A 203 7.04 20.28 -19.75
N SER A 204 6.32 20.36 -20.87
CA SER A 204 4.86 20.19 -20.93
C SER A 204 4.51 19.06 -21.90
N LEU A 205 3.68 18.11 -21.46
CA LEU A 205 3.19 17.02 -22.31
C LEU A 205 1.67 16.97 -22.32
N ASN A 206 1.10 16.45 -23.40
CA ASN A 206 -0.34 16.19 -23.42
C ASN A 206 -0.70 15.10 -22.39
N ILE A 207 -1.65 15.40 -21.51
CA ILE A 207 -2.07 14.48 -20.45
C ILE A 207 -2.54 13.13 -21.00
N PHE A 208 -3.21 13.09 -22.15
CA PHE A 208 -3.71 11.85 -22.73
C PHE A 208 -2.56 10.89 -23.10
N ILE A 209 -1.40 11.43 -23.52
CA ILE A 209 -0.22 10.62 -23.83
C ILE A 209 0.33 10.01 -22.53
N VAL A 210 0.47 10.81 -21.48
CA VAL A 210 1.00 10.36 -20.18
C VAL A 210 0.09 9.31 -19.55
N LEU A 211 -1.23 9.53 -19.57
CA LEU A 211 -2.22 8.56 -19.07
C LEU A 211 -2.19 7.27 -19.88
N SER A 212 -2.09 7.36 -21.22
CA SER A 212 -2.02 6.18 -22.09
C SER A 212 -0.77 5.33 -21.78
N ILE A 213 0.39 5.97 -21.62
CA ILE A 213 1.64 5.28 -21.25
C ILE A 213 1.49 4.59 -19.89
N GLY A 214 0.99 5.31 -18.88
CA GLY A 214 0.78 4.75 -17.55
C GLY A 214 -0.19 3.56 -17.56
N SER A 215 -1.30 3.65 -18.29
CA SER A 215 -2.26 2.56 -18.46
C SER A 215 -1.66 1.35 -19.18
N VAL A 216 -0.89 1.55 -20.25
CA VAL A 216 -0.21 0.44 -20.96
C VAL A 216 0.77 -0.27 -20.04
N ILE A 217 1.59 0.47 -19.29
CA ILE A 217 2.53 -0.10 -18.31
C ILE A 217 1.77 -0.90 -17.24
N TYR A 218 0.66 -0.37 -16.74
CA TYR A 218 -0.20 -1.07 -15.78
C TYR A 218 -0.73 -2.39 -16.33
N PHE A 219 -1.29 -2.40 -17.55
CA PHE A 219 -1.84 -3.63 -18.15
C PHE A 219 -0.76 -4.68 -18.43
N ILE A 220 0.42 -4.26 -18.89
CA ILE A 220 1.57 -5.15 -19.09
C ILE A 220 1.96 -5.78 -17.74
N GLY A 221 2.14 -4.97 -16.70
CA GLY A 221 2.47 -5.46 -15.36
C GLY A 221 1.39 -6.37 -14.79
N ASN A 222 0.11 -6.07 -14.99
CA ASN A 222 -0.99 -6.92 -14.51
C ASN A 222 -0.97 -8.29 -15.21
N TYR A 223 -0.78 -8.32 -16.53
CA TYR A 223 -0.74 -9.57 -17.30
C TYR A 223 0.38 -10.52 -16.85
N PHE A 224 1.56 -9.99 -16.54
CA PHE A 224 2.68 -10.79 -16.04
C PHE A 224 2.55 -11.15 -14.55
N THR A 225 1.72 -10.44 -13.79
CA THR A 225 1.47 -10.72 -12.37
C THR A 225 0.40 -11.80 -12.18
N GLU A 226 -0.54 -11.90 -13.11
CA GLU A 226 -1.59 -12.94 -13.09
C GLU A 226 -1.12 -14.32 -13.58
N LYS A 227 0.01 -14.38 -14.30
CA LYS A 227 0.68 -15.63 -14.73
C LYS A 227 1.63 -16.16 -13.65
#